data_AF-A0A9C7SDH4-F1
#
_entry.id   AF-A0A9C7SDH4-F1
#
_cell.length_a   1.000
_cell.length_b   1.000
_cell.length_c   1.000
_cell.angle_alpha   90.00
_cell.angle_beta   90.00
_cell.angle_gamma   90.00
#
_symmetry.space_group_name_H-M   'P 1'
#
loop_
_entity.id
_entity.type
_entity.pdbx_description
1 polymer ?
#
loop_
_entity_poly.entity_id
_entity_poly.type
_entity_poly.pdbx_seq_one_letter_code
_entity_poly.pdbx_strand_id
1 'polypeptide(L)' 'MTRILVEEGEPFESALKRFKKKVQADRVLSEARRRRFFEKPSVLRKRKKAAKLRKSRKQTLKSARGSF' A
#
# COMPACT_ATOMS: atom_id res chain seq x y z
N MET A 1 5.02 11.46 -5.24
CA MET A 1 5.51 12.63 -4.48
C MET A 1 4.31 13.16 -3.72
N THR A 2 4.25 12.90 -2.41
CA THR A 2 3.08 13.16 -1.59
C THR A 2 3.08 14.59 -1.07
N ARG A 3 2.12 15.40 -1.51
CA ARG A 3 1.84 16.74 -0.96
C ARG A 3 0.40 16.83 -0.46
N ILE A 4 0.17 17.58 0.61
CA ILE A 4 -1.17 17.97 1.07
C ILE A 4 -1.26 19.49 1.02
N LEU A 5 -2.42 20.03 0.64
CA LEU A 5 -2.73 21.43 0.85
C LEU A 5 -3.40 21.53 2.23
N VAL A 6 -2.91 22.44 3.06
CA VAL A 6 -3.48 22.76 4.37
C VAL A 6 -4.31 24.02 4.19
N GLU A 7 -5.54 24.01 4.71
CA GLU A 7 -6.46 25.15 4.67
C GLU A 7 -6.25 26.03 5.91
N GLU A 8 -6.55 27.33 5.80
CA GLU A 8 -6.43 28.27 6.93
C GLU A 8 -7.41 27.88 8.05
N GLY A 9 -6.88 27.58 9.23
CA GLY A 9 -7.64 27.13 10.40
C GLY A 9 -7.68 25.62 10.62
N GLU A 10 -7.03 24.80 9.79
CA GLU A 10 -6.94 23.37 10.05
C GLU A 10 -6.02 23.05 11.24
N PRO A 11 -6.45 22.22 12.22
CA PRO A 11 -5.58 21.72 13.25
C PRO A 11 -4.43 20.89 12.67
N PHE A 12 -3.19 21.14 13.13
CA PHE A 12 -1.98 20.45 12.68
C PHE A 12 -2.11 18.91 12.67
N GLU A 13 -2.74 18.34 13.70
CA GLU A 13 -2.93 16.89 13.81
C GLU A 13 -3.81 16.31 12.68
N SER A 14 -4.80 17.08 12.21
CA SER A 14 -5.63 16.67 11.07
C SER A 14 -4.80 16.64 9.78
N ALA A 15 -4.02 17.70 9.51
CA ALA A 15 -3.13 17.77 8.38
C ALA A 15 -2.11 16.60 8.40
N LEU A 16 -1.51 16.33 9.56
CA LEU A 16 -0.56 15.23 9.76
C LEU A 16 -1.19 13.86 9.49
N LYS A 17 -2.42 13.63 9.94
CA LYS A 17 -3.15 12.39 9.71
C LYS A 17 -3.43 12.18 8.21
N ARG A 18 -3.85 13.23 7.50
CA ARG A 18 -4.07 13.19 6.04
C ARG A 18 -2.77 12.94 5.30
N PHE A 19 -1.68 13.58 5.70
CA PHE A 19 -0.35 13.34 5.16
C PHE A 19 0.11 11.89 5.34
N LYS A 20 0.03 11.35 6.58
CA LYS A 20 0.38 9.95 6.88
C LYS A 20 -0.43 8.98 6.02
N LYS A 21 -1.73 9.20 5.86
CA LYS A 21 -2.60 8.38 4.99
C LYS A 21 -2.16 8.46 3.52
N LYS A 22 -1.80 9.64 3.02
CA LYS A 22 -1.32 9.84 1.64
C LYS A 22 0.03 9.15 1.41
N VAL A 23 0.97 9.24 2.35
CA VAL A 23 2.26 8.52 2.31
C VAL A 23 2.07 7.01 2.30
N GLN A 24 1.15 6.50 3.11
CA GLN A 24 0.80 5.08 3.11
C GLN A 24 0.16 4.64 1.79
N ALA A 25 -0.72 5.47 1.20
CA ALA A 25 -1.36 5.20 -0.08
C ALA A 25 -0.36 5.15 -1.24
N ASP A 26 0.58 6.10 -1.30
CA ASP A 26 1.64 6.13 -2.31
C ASP A 26 2.65 4.98 -2.17
N ARG A 27 2.63 4.24 -1.04
CA ARG A 27 3.51 3.08 -0.75
C ARG A 27 5.01 3.35 -0.90
N VAL A 28 5.43 4.61 -0.79
CA VAL A 28 6.83 5.06 -1.00
C VAL A 28 7.81 4.26 -0.14
N LEU A 29 7.50 4.06 1.15
CA LEU A 29 8.37 3.30 2.07
C LEU A 29 8.49 1.81 1.69
N SER A 30 7.40 1.21 1.22
CA SER A 30 7.38 -0.18 0.79
C SER A 30 8.13 -0.37 -0.52
N GLU A 31 8.03 0.61 -1.43
CA GLU A 31 8.78 0.62 -2.66
C GLU A 31 10.27 0.85 -2.42
N ALA A 32 10.63 1.80 -1.54
CA ALA A 32 12.01 2.03 -1.13
C ALA A 32 12.63 0.73 -0.63
N ARG A 33 11.99 0.03 0.32
CA ARG A 33 12.44 -1.29 0.80
C ARG A 33 12.60 -2.33 -0.31
N ARG A 34 11.65 -2.39 -1.26
CA ARG A 34 11.70 -3.33 -2.38
C ARG A 34 12.86 -3.04 -3.34
N ARG A 35 13.24 -1.77 -3.51
CA ARG A 35 14.29 -1.31 -4.43
C ARG A 35 15.68 -1.22 -3.77
N ARG A 36 15.83 -1.55 -2.48
CA ARG A 36 17.12 -1.51 -1.77
C ARG A 36 18.20 -2.38 -2.40
N PHE A 37 17.80 -3.48 -3.04
CA PHE A 37 18.72 -4.42 -3.67
C PHE A 37 18.22 -4.77 -5.07
N PHE A 38 19.15 -5.12 -5.96
CA PHE A 38 18.79 -5.67 -7.26
C PHE A 38 18.14 -7.04 -7.09
N GLU A 39 17.01 -7.25 -7.76
CA GLU A 39 16.29 -8.51 -7.76
C GLU A 39 16.09 -8.94 -9.21
N LYS A 40 16.60 -10.12 -9.57
CA LYS A 40 16.53 -10.63 -10.95
C LYS A 40 15.08 -10.61 -11.46
N PRO A 41 14.81 -10.27 -12.73
CA PRO A 41 13.45 -10.20 -13.28
C PRO A 41 12.60 -11.44 -13.05
N SER A 42 13.21 -12.64 -13.03
CA SER A 42 12.51 -13.90 -12.75
C SER A 42 11.97 -13.96 -11.30
N VAL A 43 12.78 -13.55 -10.33
CA VAL A 43 12.41 -13.53 -8.90
C VAL A 43 11.29 -12.51 -8.66
N LEU A 44 11.38 -11.33 -9.30
CA LEU A 44 10.32 -10.32 -9.30
C LEU A 44 8.98 -10.88 -9.82
N ARG A 45 9.00 -11.61 -10.94
CA ARG A 45 7.80 -12.24 -11.52
C ARG A 45 7.23 -13.29 -10.58
N LYS A 46 8.07 -14.16 -10.00
CA LYS A 46 7.66 -15.21 -9.04
C LYS A 46 7.01 -14.60 -7.80
N ARG A 47 7.62 -13.57 -7.21
CA ARG A 47 7.06 -12.85 -6.04
C ARG A 47 5.73 -12.18 -6.35
N LYS A 48 5.59 -11.52 -7.50
CA LYS A 48 4.33 -10.90 -7.94
C LYS A 48 3.20 -11.93 -8.09
N LYS A 49 3.48 -13.08 -8.73
CA LYS A 49 2.51 -14.18 -8.88
C LYS A 49 2.04 -14.71 -7.53
N ALA A 50 2.98 -15.01 -6.63
CA ALA A 50 2.66 -15.51 -5.28
C ALA A 50 1.82 -14.50 -4.47
N ALA A 51 2.15 -13.20 -4.55
CA ALA A 51 1.37 -12.15 -3.89
C ALA A 51 -0.05 -12.04 -4.44
N LYS A 52 -0.25 -12.17 -5.76
CA LYS A 52 -1.58 -12.18 -6.38
C LYS A 52 -2.42 -13.37 -5.90
N LEU A 53 -1.85 -14.57 -5.90
CA LEU A 53 -2.54 -15.79 -5.46
C LEU A 53 -2.97 -15.72 -3.98
N ARG A 54 -2.09 -15.21 -3.11
CA ARG A 54 -2.45 -15.00 -1.69
C ARG A 54 -3.60 -14.00 -1.53
N LYS A 55 -3.60 -12.91 -2.32
CA LYS A 55 -4.67 -11.90 -2.29
C LYS A 55 -6.00 -12.47 -2.80
N SER A 56 -6.01 -13.19 -3.92
CA SER A 56 -7.23 -13.80 -4.45
C SER A 56 -7.82 -14.80 -3.47
N ARG A 57 -6.99 -15.68 -2.89
CA ARG A 57 -7.44 -16.63 -1.85
C ARG A 57 -8.05 -15.93 -0.64
N LYS A 58 -7.46 -14.82 -0.18
CA LYS A 58 -8.03 -14.04 0.93
C LYS A 58 -9.37 -13.41 0.56
N GLN A 59 -9.51 -12.94 -0.69
CA GLN A 59 -10.75 -12.34 -1.18
C GLN A 59 -11.87 -13.36 -1.29
N THR A 60 -11.60 -14.55 -1.84
CA THR A 60 -12.60 -15.63 -1.93
C THR A 60 -13.04 -16.12 -0.55
N LEU A 61 -12.12 -16.23 0.41
CA LEU A 61 -12.46 -16.57 1.79
C LEU A 61 -13.29 -15.47 2.49
N LYS A 62 -13.05 -14.19 2.15
CA LYS A 62 -13.84 -13.08 2.70
C LYS A 62 -15.25 -13.06 2.12
N SER A 63 -15.41 -13.29 0.81
CA SER A 63 -16.73 -13.36 0.19
C SER A 63 -17.56 -14.53 0.70
N ALA A 64 -16.94 -15.70 0.92
CA ALA A 64 -17.61 -16.87 1.47
C ALA A 64 -18.00 -16.71 2.96
N ARG A 65 -17.35 -15.81 3.70
CA ARG A 65 -17.66 -15.53 5.12
C ARG A 65 -18.74 -14.47 5.32
N GLY A 66 -19.01 -13.65 4.30
CA GLY A 66 -20.03 -12.60 4.35
C GLY A 66 -21.29 -12.95 3.56
N SER A 67 -21.43 -14.20 3.12
CA SER A 67 -22.58 -14.73 2.37
C SER A 67 -23.57 -15.48 3.25
N PHE A 68 -23.59 -15.19 4.56
CA PHE A 68 -24.60 -15.59 5.54
C PHE A 68 -25.04 -14.34 6.30
#